data_AF-A0A1D6DZ23-F1
#
_entry.id   AF-A0A1D6DZ23-F1
#
_cell.length_a   1.000
_cell.length_b   1.000
_cell.length_c   1.000
_cell.angle_alpha   90.00
_cell.angle_beta   90.00
_cell.angle_gamma   90.00
#
_symmetry.space_group_name_H-M   'P 1'
#
loop_
_entity.id
_entity.type
_entity.pdbx_description
1 polymer ?
#
loop_
_entity_poly.entity_id
_entity_poly.type
_entity_poly.pdbx_seq_one_letter_code
_entity_poly.pdbx_strand_id
1 'polypeptide(L)' 'MFWHVPGLSAASPVDTILDKENFKLECLLDEDEIIQECKALNTRLINFLRDKVQVEQLLRYIVEEAPED' A
#
# COMPACT_ATOMS: atom_id res chain seq x y z
N MET A 1 -7.11 18.82 6.05
CA MET A 1 -6.08 19.31 5.10
C MET A 1 -5.40 18.10 4.48
N PHE A 2 -5.41 17.97 3.16
CA PHE A 2 -4.87 16.84 2.37
C PHE A 2 -3.33 16.80 2.22
N TRP A 3 -2.62 17.69 2.93
CA TRP A 3 -1.17 17.82 2.80
C TRP A 3 -0.57 17.87 4.20
N HIS A 4 -0.31 16.69 4.75
CA HIS A 4 0.65 16.60 5.84
C HIS A 4 2.04 16.74 5.21
N VAL A 5 2.81 17.70 5.70
CA VAL A 5 4.22 17.89 5.31
C VAL A 5 5.05 16.83 6.02
N PRO A 6 6.00 16.14 5.34
CA PRO A 6 6.82 15.12 5.99
C PRO A 6 7.77 15.83 6.94
N GLY A 7 7.55 15.64 8.23
CA GLY A 7 8.17 16.47 9.25
C GLY A 7 8.15 15.85 10.63
N LEU A 8 8.42 14.56 10.76
CA LEU A 8 9.15 13.97 11.89
C LEU A 8 9.34 12.47 11.64
N SER A 9 10.47 11.95 12.10
CA SER A 9 10.98 10.58 11.96
C SER A 9 10.13 9.48 12.62
N ALA A 10 8.80 9.53 12.49
CA ALA A 10 7.93 8.40 12.76
C ALA A 10 7.99 7.45 11.56
N ALA A 11 8.09 6.14 11.82
CA ALA A 11 7.95 5.15 10.76
C ALA A 11 6.59 5.37 10.08
N SER A 12 6.60 5.44 8.74
CA SER A 12 5.38 5.51 7.94
C SER A 12 4.45 4.36 8.35
N PRO A 13 3.13 4.59 8.47
CA PRO A 13 2.21 3.52 8.83
C PRO A 13 2.27 2.37 7.81
N VAL A 14 2.53 2.69 6.54
CA VAL A 14 2.82 1.72 5.48
C VAL A 14 4.08 0.89 5.81
N ASP A 15 5.18 1.53 6.20
CA ASP A 15 6.40 0.82 6.64
C ASP A 15 6.15 -0.07 7.86
N THR A 16 5.32 0.40 8.79
CA THR A 16 4.92 -0.37 9.98
C THR A 16 4.13 -1.63 9.61
N ILE A 17 3.32 -1.58 8.56
CA ILE A 17 2.61 -2.75 8.03
C ILE A 17 3.58 -3.67 7.30
N LEU A 18 4.51 -3.12 6.49
CA LEU A 18 5.54 -3.89 5.79
C LEU A 18 6.52 -4.61 6.75
N ASP A 19 6.66 -4.13 7.98
CA ASP A 19 7.45 -4.79 9.04
C ASP A 19 6.75 -5.97 9.72
N LYS A 20 5.44 -6.17 9.49
CA LYS A 20 4.72 -7.33 10.04
C LYS A 20 5.11 -8.60 9.27
N GLU A 21 5.28 -9.72 9.96
CA GLU A 21 5.65 -10.99 9.30
C GLU A 21 4.54 -11.57 8.40
N ASN A 22 3.27 -11.20 8.63
CA ASN A 22 2.13 -11.78 7.92
C ASN A 22 1.02 -10.75 7.63
N PHE A 23 1.38 -9.63 7.00
CA PHE A 23 0.39 -8.67 6.49
C PHE A 23 -0.19 -9.11 5.15
N LYS A 24 -1.38 -8.59 4.83
CA LYS A 24 -2.02 -8.77 3.52
C LYS A 24 -1.89 -7.49 2.70
N LEU A 25 -1.94 -7.62 1.38
CA LEU A 25 -2.03 -6.48 0.46
C LEU A 25 -3.20 -5.55 0.82
N GLU A 26 -4.33 -6.13 1.22
CA GLU A 26 -5.54 -5.40 1.64
C GLU A 26 -5.25 -4.43 2.80
N CYS A 27 -4.41 -4.82 3.75
CA CYS A 27 -4.01 -3.93 4.85
C CYS A 27 -3.21 -2.72 4.35
N LEU A 28 -2.42 -2.87 3.28
CA LEU A 28 -1.71 -1.73 2.68
C LEU A 28 -2.66 -0.84 1.88
N LEU A 29 -3.64 -1.43 1.19
CA LEU A 29 -4.63 -0.70 0.39
C LEU A 29 -5.62 0.09 1.24
N ASP A 30 -5.85 -0.31 2.50
CA ASP A 30 -6.71 0.38 3.46
C ASP A 30 -6.07 1.66 4.02
N GLU A 31 -4.75 1.81 3.91
CA GLU A 31 -4.04 2.98 4.42
C GLU A 31 -4.20 4.20 3.51
N ASP A 32 -4.61 5.34 4.08
CA ASP A 32 -4.74 6.61 3.36
C ASP A 32 -3.41 7.09 2.75
N GLU A 33 -2.28 6.75 3.41
CA GLU A 33 -0.95 7.16 2.96
C GLU A 33 -0.38 6.30 1.82
N ILE A 34 -1.04 5.20 1.40
CA ILE A 34 -0.52 4.27 0.38
C ILE A 34 -0.14 4.97 -0.93
N ILE A 35 -0.98 5.91 -1.38
CA ILE A 35 -0.76 6.67 -2.61
C ILE A 35 0.37 7.70 -2.42
N GLN A 36 0.44 8.32 -1.24
CA GLN A 36 1.48 9.29 -0.91
C GLN A 36 2.85 8.61 -0.87
N GLU A 37 2.96 7.43 -0.26
CA GLU A 37 4.19 6.65 -0.16
C GLU A 37 4.65 6.13 -1.53
N CYS A 38 3.71 5.76 -2.40
CA CYS A 38 4.01 5.47 -3.81
C CYS A 38 4.62 6.70 -4.51
N LYS A 39 4.03 7.89 -4.32
CA LYS A 39 4.52 9.15 -4.90
C LYS A 39 5.87 9.57 -4.32
N ALA A 40 6.11 9.30 -3.05
CA ALA A 40 7.37 9.56 -2.36
C ALA A 40 8.49 8.57 -2.76
N LEU A 41 8.21 7.64 -3.68
CA LEU A 41 9.14 6.62 -4.15
C LEU A 41 9.63 5.70 -3.00
N ASN A 42 8.76 5.37 -2.05
CA ASN A 42 9.09 4.43 -0.98
C ASN A 42 9.51 3.09 -1.59
N THR A 43 10.81 2.79 -1.49
CA THR A 43 11.43 1.65 -2.19
C THR A 43 10.91 0.31 -1.66
N ARG A 44 10.57 0.22 -0.36
CA ARG A 44 10.03 -1.00 0.23
C ARG A 44 8.64 -1.28 -0.31
N LEU A 45 7.77 -0.27 -0.30
CA LEU A 45 6.41 -0.38 -0.85
C LEU A 45 6.45 -0.74 -2.34
N ILE A 46 7.26 -0.03 -3.13
CA ILE A 46 7.36 -0.28 -4.58
C ILE A 46 7.89 -1.69 -4.86
N ASN A 47 8.89 -2.16 -4.11
CA ASN A 47 9.40 -3.52 -4.28
C ASN A 47 8.39 -4.60 -3.89
N PHE A 48 7.49 -4.31 -2.94
CA PHE A 48 6.39 -5.20 -2.63
C PHE A 48 5.33 -5.21 -3.74
N LEU A 49 4.81 -4.03 -4.12
CA LEU A 49 3.72 -3.90 -5.10
C LEU A 49 4.10 -4.35 -6.50
N ARG A 50 5.40 -4.31 -6.86
CA ARG A 50 5.88 -4.76 -8.17
C ARG A 50 5.99 -6.27 -8.31
N ASP A 51 5.88 -7.03 -7.22
CA ASP A 51 5.91 -8.47 -7.29
C ASP A 51 4.73 -8.99 -8.10
N LYS A 52 4.97 -10.02 -8.91
CA LYS A 52 3.97 -10.52 -9.86
C LYS A 52 2.65 -10.88 -9.17
N VAL A 53 2.73 -11.53 -8.00
CA VAL A 53 1.53 -11.96 -7.25
C VAL A 53 0.72 -10.75 -6.80
N GLN A 54 1.39 -9.67 -6.37
CA GLN A 54 0.74 -8.45 -5.92
C GLN A 54 0.09 -7.71 -7.08
N VAL A 55 0.78 -7.58 -8.22
CA VAL A 55 0.22 -6.96 -9.43
C VAL A 55 -0.98 -7.73 -9.97
N GLU A 56 -0.91 -9.06 -10.01
CA GLU A 56 -2.03 -9.91 -10.44
C GLU A 56 -3.24 -9.71 -9.51
N GLN A 57 -3.04 -9.61 -8.19
CA GLN A 57 -4.12 -9.37 -7.24
C GLN A 57 -4.71 -7.96 -7.36
N LEU A 58 -3.88 -6.92 -7.54
CA LEU A 58 -4.35 -5.55 -7.82
C LEU A 58 -5.19 -5.48 -9.09
N LEU A 59 -4.72 -6.13 -10.16
CA LEU A 59 -5.45 -6.19 -11.42
C LEU A 59 -6.78 -6.92 -11.23
N ARG A 60 -6.78 -8.01 -10.46
CA ARG A 60 -7.98 -8.77 -10.11
C ARG A 60 -9.02 -7.91 -9.43
N TYR A 61 -8.63 -7.09 -8.46
CA TYR A 61 -9.53 -6.18 -7.75
C TYR A 61 -10.16 -5.10 -8.66
N ILE A 62 -9.54 -4.79 -9.79
CA ILE A 62 -10.06 -3.80 -10.75
C ILE A 62 -10.94 -4.47 -11.81
N VAL A 63 -10.58 -5.69 -12.23
CA VAL A 63 -11.22 -6.38 -13.37
C VAL A 63 -12.39 -7.25 -12.94
N GLU A 64 -12.30 -7.90 -11.77
CA GLU A 64 -13.42 -8.66 -11.21
C GLU A 64 -14.33 -7.70 -10.45
N GLU A 65 -15.57 -7.60 -10.93
CA GLU A 65 -16.63 -6.90 -10.21
C GLU A 65 -16.85 -7.62 -8.88
N ALA A 66 -16.91 -6.87 -7.78
CA ALA A 66 -17.15 -7.44 -6.47
C ALA A 66 -18.46 -8.26 -6.54
N PRO A 67 -18.49 -9.50 -6.00
CA PRO A 67 -19.70 -10.30 -6.04
C PRO A 67 -20.84 -9.49 -5.41
N GLU A 68 -21.94 -9.36 -6.15
CA GLU A 68 -23.17 -8.76 -5.63
C GLU A 68 -23.58 -9.57 -4.38
N ASP A 69 -23.63 -8.91 -3.21
CA ASP A 69 -24.27 -9.42 -1.99
C ASP A 69 -25.78 -9.21 -2.07
#